data_AF-A0A3C1FNN5-F1
#
_entry.id   AF-A0A3C1FNN5-F1
#
_cell.length_a   1.000
_cell.length_b   1.000
_cell.length_c   1.000
_cell.angle_alpha   90.00
_cell.angle_beta   90.00
_cell.angle_gamma   90.00
#
_symmetry.space_group_name_H-M   'P 1'
#
loop_
_entity.id
_entity.type
_entity.pdbx_description
1 polymer ?
#
loop_
_entity_poly.entity_id
_entity_poly.type
_entity_poly.pdbx_seq_one_letter_code
_entity_poly.pdbx_strand_id
1 'polypeptide(L)'
;MVEAIPVKWRLEATILRLLLWGFGLLGVERASAMGGAIARVVGPKLGVNKRAAHNLKLIFPDITDEALARITREMWENLGRTAAEYAHLDKFDPYREGGRILVRNLDRLDDLLTEGRGVIFVGGHLGNWELQTIAAARKGIPVMAVYRA
;
A
#
# COMPACT_ATOMS: atom_id res chain seq x y z
N MET A 1 -25.52 15.09 -18.92
CA MET A 1 -24.40 15.42 -19.83
C MET A 1 -23.12 15.19 -19.05
N VAL A 2 -22.23 14.31 -19.51
CA VAL A 2 -20.94 14.08 -18.83
C VAL A 2 -20.02 15.23 -19.21
N GLU A 3 -19.55 16.00 -18.23
CA GLU A 3 -18.57 17.07 -18.47
C GLU A 3 -17.30 16.51 -19.11
N ALA A 4 -16.66 17.30 -19.98
CA ALA A 4 -15.42 16.91 -20.60
C ALA A 4 -14.31 16.78 -19.54
N ILE A 5 -13.67 15.61 -19.48
CA ILE A 5 -12.57 15.35 -18.53
C ILE A 5 -11.44 16.38 -18.74
N PRO A 6 -11.04 17.15 -17.71
CA PRO A 6 -9.99 18.15 -17.80
C PRO A 6 -8.68 17.59 -18.34
N VAL A 7 -7.96 18.39 -19.15
CA VAL A 7 -6.65 17.99 -19.72
C VAL A 7 -5.65 17.57 -18.64
N LYS A 8 -5.67 18.27 -17.48
CA LYS A 8 -4.86 17.93 -16.30
C LYS A 8 -5.06 16.46 -15.89
N TRP A 9 -6.31 16.00 -15.77
CA TRP A 9 -6.60 14.64 -15.31
C TRP A 9 -6.20 13.59 -16.34
N ARG A 10 -6.31 13.93 -17.63
CA ARG A 10 -5.80 13.06 -18.71
C ARG A 10 -4.29 12.92 -18.64
N LEU A 11 -3.57 14.01 -18.35
CA LEU A 11 -2.12 13.98 -18.17
C LEU A 11 -1.72 13.17 -16.95
N GLU A 12 -2.34 13.41 -15.79
CA GLU A 12 -2.11 12.64 -14.55
C GLU A 12 -2.37 11.15 -14.76
N ALA A 13 -3.49 10.78 -15.40
CA ALA A 13 -3.81 9.39 -15.71
C ALA A 13 -2.80 8.77 -16.69
N THR A 14 -2.33 9.53 -17.68
CA THR A 14 -1.32 9.05 -18.64
C THR A 14 0.00 8.79 -17.94
N ILE A 15 0.47 9.70 -17.09
CA ILE A 15 1.68 9.54 -16.31
C ILE A 15 1.57 8.31 -15.41
N LEU A 16 0.46 8.16 -14.68
CA LEU A 16 0.23 7.00 -13.81
C LEU A 16 0.26 5.70 -14.61
N ARG A 17 -0.40 5.64 -15.77
CA ARG A 17 -0.39 4.45 -16.63
C ARG A 17 1.00 4.09 -17.11
N LEU A 18 1.81 5.07 -17.51
CA LEU A 18 3.18 4.85 -17.94
C LEU A 18 4.06 4.36 -16.78
N LEU A 19 3.88 4.90 -15.58
CA LEU A 19 4.59 4.44 -14.39
C LEU A 19 4.22 2.99 -14.04
N LEU A 20 2.92 2.68 -13.99
CA LEU A 20 2.45 1.32 -13.71
C LEU A 20 2.91 0.34 -14.78
N TRP A 21 2.86 0.72 -16.06
CA TRP A 21 3.39 -0.09 -17.15
C TRP A 21 4.90 -0.31 -17.01
N GLY A 22 5.67 0.74 -16.74
CA GLY A 22 7.11 0.66 -16.53
C GLY A 22 7.50 -0.25 -15.36
N PHE A 23 6.82 -0.13 -14.22
CA PHE A 23 7.01 -1.06 -13.09
C PHE A 23 6.52 -2.47 -13.41
N GLY A 24 5.48 -2.62 -14.23
CA GLY A 24 4.94 -3.91 -14.66
C GLY A 24 5.89 -4.70 -15.57
N LEU A 25 6.77 -4.02 -16.31
CA LEU A 25 7.84 -4.66 -17.08
C LEU A 25 8.93 -5.28 -16.19
N LEU A 26 9.01 -4.86 -14.92
CA LEU A 26 9.90 -5.44 -13.93
C LEU A 26 9.19 -6.56 -13.17
N GLY A 27 9.93 -7.52 -12.61
CA GLY A 27 9.36 -8.43 -11.62
C GLY A 27 9.11 -7.72 -10.28
N VAL A 28 8.19 -8.26 -9.46
CA VAL A 28 7.76 -7.70 -8.16
C VAL A 28 8.95 -7.21 -7.31
N GLU A 29 9.99 -8.03 -7.16
CA GLU A 29 11.17 -7.67 -6.35
C GLU A 29 11.89 -6.43 -6.86
N ARG A 30 12.11 -6.36 -8.18
CA ARG A 30 12.84 -5.26 -8.81
C ARG A 30 12.00 -3.99 -8.81
N ALA A 31 10.70 -4.11 -9.06
CA ALA A 31 9.77 -2.99 -8.97
C ALA A 31 9.74 -2.42 -7.54
N SER A 32 9.53 -3.28 -6.53
CA SER A 32 9.52 -2.92 -5.11
C SER A 32 10.84 -2.25 -4.72
N ALA A 33 11.98 -2.90 -4.98
CA ALA A 33 13.30 -2.36 -4.64
C ALA A 33 13.58 -1.00 -5.31
N MET A 34 13.24 -0.85 -6.59
CA MET A 34 13.43 0.42 -7.32
C MET A 34 12.54 1.53 -6.77
N GLY A 35 11.24 1.25 -6.57
CA GLY A 35 10.29 2.21 -5.98
C GLY A 35 10.73 2.64 -4.59
N GLY A 36 11.16 1.69 -3.75
CA GLY A 36 11.72 1.94 -2.44
C GLY A 36 12.96 2.82 -2.49
N ALA A 37 13.94 2.49 -3.33
CA ALA A 37 15.18 3.27 -3.46
C ALA A 37 14.92 4.71 -3.89
N ILE A 38 14.03 4.93 -4.88
CA ILE A 38 13.64 6.27 -5.34
C ILE A 38 13.01 7.05 -4.19
N ALA A 39 12.00 6.48 -3.52
CA ALA A 39 11.28 7.16 -2.46
C ALA A 39 12.17 7.42 -1.23
N ARG A 40 13.09 6.51 -0.89
CA ARG A 40 14.09 6.66 0.18
C ARG A 40 14.96 7.90 -0.02
N VAL A 41 15.26 8.27 -1.27
CA VAL A 41 16.11 9.42 -1.63
C VAL A 41 15.32 10.71 -1.79
N VAL A 42 14.16 10.64 -2.46
CA VAL A 42 13.34 11.81 -2.80
C VAL A 42 12.43 12.20 -1.65
N GLY A 43 11.79 11.24 -1.00
CA GLY A 43 10.77 11.41 0.02
C GLY A 43 11.17 12.34 1.17
N PRO A 44 12.33 12.13 1.82
CA PRO A 44 12.77 13.01 2.91
C PRO A 44 12.96 14.48 2.51
N LYS A 45 13.14 14.77 1.22
CA LYS A 45 13.30 16.12 0.67
C LYS A 45 11.96 16.81 0.38
N LEU A 46 10.85 16.08 0.39
CA LEU A 46 9.52 16.63 0.14
C LEU A 46 8.99 17.37 1.37
N GLY A 47 8.28 18.48 1.16
CA GLY A 47 7.69 19.26 2.25
C GLY A 47 6.75 18.46 3.16
N VAL A 48 6.09 17.43 2.62
CA VAL A 48 5.20 16.54 3.39
C VAL A 48 5.96 15.71 4.44
N ASN A 49 7.27 15.50 4.28
CA ASN A 49 8.10 14.79 5.28
C ASN A 49 8.05 15.48 6.66
N LYS A 50 7.83 16.80 6.70
CA LYS A 50 7.64 17.55 7.96
C LYS A 50 6.46 17.02 8.78
N ARG A 51 5.39 16.53 8.13
CA ARG A 51 4.24 15.94 8.82
C ARG A 51 4.59 14.61 9.46
N ALA A 52 5.33 13.76 8.75
CA ALA A 52 5.81 12.50 9.30
C ALA A 52 6.70 12.74 10.53
N ALA A 53 7.63 13.69 10.43
CA ALA A 53 8.49 14.06 11.55
C ALA A 53 7.71 14.59 12.76
N HIS A 54 6.71 15.45 12.53
CA HIS A 54 5.85 15.96 13.58
C HIS A 54 5.06 14.83 14.28
N ASN A 55 4.43 13.94 13.52
CA ASN A 55 3.68 12.81 14.07
C ASN A 55 4.58 11.87 14.89
N LEU A 56 5.81 11.61 14.41
CA LEU A 56 6.76 10.77 15.16
C LEU A 56 7.17 11.41 16.49
N LYS A 57 7.36 12.72 16.55
CA LYS A 57 7.65 13.44 17.81
C LYS A 57 6.46 13.45 18.78
N LEU A 58 5.22 13.36 18.28
CA LEU A 58 4.05 13.20 19.15
C LEU A 58 3.96 11.79 19.75
N ILE A 59 4.34 10.76 18.98
CA ILE A 59 4.31 9.35 19.44
C ILE A 59 5.51 9.03 20.34
N PHE A 60 6.68 9.57 19.99
CA PHE A 60 7.95 9.37 20.67
C PHE A 60 8.54 10.73 21.06
N PRO A 61 8.12 11.33 22.18
CA PRO A 61 8.55 12.67 22.60
C PRO A 61 10.08 12.81 22.71
N ASP A 62 10.77 11.75 23.13
CA ASP A 62 12.21 11.73 23.37
C ASP A 62 13.03 11.19 22.18
N ILE A 63 12.44 11.12 20.98
CA ILE A 63 13.13 10.60 19.80
C ILE A 63 14.31 11.49 19.40
N THR A 64 15.47 10.85 19.18
CA THR A 64 16.65 11.57 18.67
C THR A 64 16.48 11.95 17.20
N ASP A 65 17.15 13.02 16.77
CA ASP A 65 17.11 13.44 15.36
C ASP A 65 17.65 12.36 14.40
N GLU A 66 18.61 11.55 14.86
CA GLU A 66 19.12 10.41 14.10
C GLU A 66 18.06 9.33 13.91
N ALA A 67 17.38 8.92 14.99
CA ALA A 67 16.31 7.93 14.93
C ALA A 67 15.14 8.44 14.09
N LEU A 68 14.79 9.73 14.22
CA LEU A 68 13.77 10.38 13.43
C LEU A 68 14.09 10.36 11.93
N ALA A 69 15.32 10.74 11.56
CA ALA A 69 15.77 10.73 10.17
C ALA A 69 15.83 9.31 9.59
N ARG A 70 16.22 8.32 10.41
CA ARG A 70 16.25 6.91 10.01
C ARG A 70 14.84 6.37 9.77
N ILE A 71 13.92 6.54 10.73
CA ILE A 71 12.54 6.03 10.64
C ILE A 71 11.79 6.70 9.48
N THR A 72 11.91 8.02 9.32
CA THR A 72 11.26 8.72 8.20
C THR A 72 11.78 8.23 6.86
N ARG A 73 13.09 7.99 6.72
CA ARG A 73 13.69 7.43 5.51
C ARG A 73 13.20 6.00 5.20
N GLU A 74 13.13 5.13 6.21
CA GLU A 74 12.61 3.76 6.07
C GLU A 74 11.11 3.75 5.73
N MET A 75 10.33 4.65 6.34
CA MET A 75 8.92 4.86 6.02
C MET A 75 8.74 5.25 4.54
N TRP A 76 9.55 6.17 4.03
CA TRP A 76 9.53 6.56 2.62
C TRP A 76 9.89 5.40 1.69
N GLU A 77 10.90 4.61 2.04
CA GLU A 77 11.23 3.40 1.30
C GLU A 77 10.02 2.46 1.24
N ASN A 78 9.37 2.18 2.38
CA ASN A 78 8.19 1.33 2.43
C ASN A 78 7.06 1.88 1.55
N LEU A 79 6.79 3.18 1.59
CA LEU A 79 5.76 3.80 0.75
C LEU A 79 6.08 3.67 -0.75
N GLY A 80 7.35 3.83 -1.13
CA GLY A 80 7.80 3.65 -2.51
C GLY A 80 7.67 2.21 -2.99
N ARG A 81 7.96 1.23 -2.12
CA ARG A 81 7.74 -0.20 -2.37
C ARG A 81 6.28 -0.48 -2.63
N THR A 82 5.40 -0.07 -1.72
CA THR A 82 3.95 -0.22 -1.87
C THR A 82 3.47 0.40 -3.18
N ALA A 83 3.89 1.63 -3.51
CA ALA A 83 3.47 2.31 -4.74
C ALA A 83 3.89 1.56 -6.02
N ALA A 84 5.11 1.02 -6.07
CA ALA A 84 5.57 0.25 -7.23
C ALA A 84 4.89 -1.12 -7.33
N GLU A 85 4.54 -1.71 -6.19
CA GLU A 85 3.82 -2.99 -6.10
C GLU A 85 2.37 -2.92 -6.61
N TYR A 86 1.79 -1.71 -6.76
CA TYR A 86 0.46 -1.56 -7.41
C TYR A 86 0.43 -2.11 -8.84
N ALA A 87 1.57 -2.11 -9.55
CA ALA A 87 1.67 -2.70 -10.87
C ALA A 87 1.56 -4.24 -10.87
N HIS A 88 1.60 -4.86 -9.69
CA HIS A 88 1.73 -6.31 -9.49
C HIS A 88 0.66 -6.88 -8.56
N LEU A 89 -0.45 -6.17 -8.31
CA LEU A 89 -1.48 -6.61 -7.36
C LEU A 89 -2.07 -7.99 -7.72
N ASP A 90 -2.10 -8.33 -9.01
CA ASP A 90 -2.55 -9.64 -9.50
C ASP A 90 -1.65 -10.81 -9.07
N LYS A 91 -0.39 -10.52 -8.71
CA LYS A 91 0.61 -11.52 -8.26
C LYS A 91 0.50 -11.83 -6.77
N PHE A 92 -0.20 -11.01 -6.00
CA PHE A 92 -0.39 -11.23 -4.57
C PHE A 92 -1.57 -12.15 -4.34
N ASP A 93 -1.25 -13.36 -3.87
CA ASP A 93 -2.22 -14.37 -3.50
C ASP A 93 -1.70 -15.12 -2.25
N PRO A 94 -2.34 -14.95 -1.09
CA PRO A 94 -1.95 -15.64 0.13
C PRO A 94 -2.28 -17.14 0.14
N TYR A 95 -3.13 -17.61 -0.77
CA TYR A 95 -3.56 -19.02 -0.81
C TYR A 95 -2.85 -19.81 -1.92
N ARG A 96 -2.01 -19.14 -2.71
CA ARG A 96 -1.16 -19.80 -3.70
C ARG A 96 -0.07 -20.61 -2.99
N GLU A 97 0.08 -21.87 -3.39
CA GLU A 97 1.18 -22.74 -2.93
C GLU A 97 2.55 -22.10 -3.26
N GLY A 98 3.47 -22.15 -2.29
CA GLY A 98 4.76 -21.44 -2.40
C GLY A 98 4.61 -19.91 -2.47
N GLY A 99 3.47 -19.38 -2.05
CA GLY A 99 3.21 -17.94 -1.92
C GLY A 99 4.08 -17.29 -0.85
N ARG A 100 4.11 -15.96 -0.87
CA ARG A 100 4.96 -15.13 0.01
C ARG A 100 4.20 -14.43 1.13
N ILE A 101 2.89 -14.62 1.18
CA ILE A 101 1.99 -13.91 2.09
C ILE A 101 1.46 -14.93 3.09
N LEU A 102 1.64 -14.64 4.38
CA LEU A 102 1.08 -15.42 5.47
C LEU A 102 -0.09 -14.64 6.07
N VAL A 103 -1.28 -15.27 6.08
CA VAL A 103 -2.45 -14.75 6.81
C VAL A 103 -2.56 -15.50 8.13
N ARG A 104 -2.58 -14.76 9.24
CA ARG A 104 -2.74 -15.33 10.58
C ARG A 104 -4.20 -15.25 11.02
N ASN A 105 -4.63 -16.21 11.85
CA ASN A 105 -5.97 -16.29 12.43
C ASN A 105 -7.08 -16.41 11.37
N LEU A 106 -6.80 -17.14 10.28
CA LEU A 106 -7.77 -17.33 9.19
C LEU A 106 -8.91 -18.28 9.60
N ASP A 107 -8.60 -19.26 10.43
CA ASP A 107 -9.54 -20.15 11.12
C ASP A 107 -10.64 -19.36 11.83
N ARG A 108 -10.25 -18.31 12.58
CA ARG A 108 -11.23 -17.47 13.27
C ARG A 108 -12.16 -16.73 12.32
N LEU A 109 -11.67 -16.32 11.15
CA LEU A 109 -12.50 -15.70 10.12
C LEU A 109 -13.49 -16.71 9.54
N ASP A 110 -13.04 -17.95 9.29
CA ASP A 110 -13.89 -19.03 8.75
C ASP A 110 -15.03 -19.41 9.70
N ASP A 111 -14.76 -19.48 11.01
CA ASP A 111 -15.79 -19.73 12.02
C ASP A 111 -16.88 -18.65 11.99
N LEU A 112 -16.47 -17.37 12.01
CA LEU A 112 -17.39 -16.23 12.01
C LEU A 112 -18.28 -16.20 10.77
N LEU A 113 -17.71 -16.52 9.60
CA LEU A 113 -18.46 -16.59 8.35
C LEU A 113 -19.42 -17.77 8.33
N THR A 114 -19.01 -18.93 8.85
CA THR A 114 -19.85 -20.14 8.96
C THR A 114 -21.03 -19.92 9.91
N GLU A 115 -20.84 -19.14 10.98
CA GLU A 115 -21.90 -18.67 11.88
C GLU A 115 -22.88 -17.67 11.23
N GLY A 116 -22.64 -17.27 9.97
CA GLY A 116 -23.46 -16.30 9.24
C GLY A 116 -23.25 -14.85 9.68
N ARG A 117 -22.13 -14.55 10.37
CA ARG A 117 -21.85 -13.21 10.88
C ARG A 117 -21.14 -12.33 9.84
N GLY A 118 -21.52 -11.06 9.81
CA GLY A 118 -20.76 -10.04 9.08
C GLY A 118 -19.45 -9.71 9.80
N VAL A 119 -18.40 -9.42 9.03
CA VAL A 119 -17.06 -9.06 9.55
C VAL A 119 -16.68 -7.68 9.03
N ILE A 120 -16.20 -6.81 9.94
CA ILE A 120 -15.60 -5.53 9.59
C ILE A 120 -14.08 -5.67 9.72
N PHE A 121 -13.36 -5.51 8.62
CA PHE A 121 -11.91 -5.43 8.66
C PHE A 121 -11.47 -4.00 8.97
N VAL A 122 -10.71 -3.84 10.05
CA VAL A 122 -10.11 -2.56 10.45
C VAL A 122 -8.62 -2.60 10.15
N GLY A 123 -8.18 -1.75 9.23
CA GLY A 123 -6.79 -1.64 8.81
C GLY A 123 -6.23 -0.23 8.99
N GLY A 124 -4.91 -0.10 8.92
CA GLY A 124 -4.21 1.17 8.82
C GLY A 124 -3.50 1.30 7.48
N HIS A 125 -3.06 2.52 7.13
CA HIS A 125 -2.20 2.76 5.96
C HIS A 125 -0.77 2.29 6.28
N LEU A 126 -0.60 0.97 6.42
CA LEU A 126 0.63 0.30 6.81
C LEU A 126 1.00 -0.74 5.76
N GLY A 127 2.29 -0.80 5.39
CA GLY A 127 2.75 -1.73 4.37
C GLY A 127 1.99 -1.56 3.05
N ASN A 128 1.70 -2.69 2.40
CA ASN A 128 0.79 -2.73 1.26
C ASN A 128 -0.63 -3.01 1.74
N TRP A 129 -1.40 -1.94 1.93
CA TRP A 129 -2.76 -2.00 2.49
C TRP A 129 -3.79 -2.65 1.56
N GLU A 130 -3.50 -2.80 0.26
CA GLU A 130 -4.37 -3.52 -0.69
C GLU A 130 -4.41 -5.03 -0.41
N LEU A 131 -3.41 -5.58 0.29
CA LEU A 131 -3.32 -7.02 0.53
C LEU A 131 -4.50 -7.54 1.35
N GLN A 132 -5.11 -6.73 2.21
CA GLN A 132 -6.26 -7.15 3.02
C GLN A 132 -7.48 -7.45 2.14
N THR A 133 -7.83 -6.53 1.23
CA THR A 133 -8.97 -6.69 0.32
C THR A 133 -8.69 -7.76 -0.73
N ILE A 134 -7.46 -7.84 -1.25
CA ILE A 134 -7.04 -8.91 -2.14
C ILE A 134 -7.15 -10.27 -1.45
N ALA A 135 -6.67 -10.42 -0.22
CA ALA A 135 -6.74 -11.68 0.52
C ALA A 135 -8.19 -12.13 0.78
N ALA A 136 -9.09 -11.19 1.11
CA ALA A 136 -10.50 -11.52 1.29
C ALA A 136 -11.17 -11.93 -0.04
N ALA A 137 -10.92 -11.18 -1.12
CA ALA A 137 -11.46 -11.48 -2.44
C ALA A 137 -10.96 -12.83 -2.99
N ARG A 138 -9.66 -13.13 -2.84
CA ARG A 138 -9.05 -14.42 -3.25
C ARG A 138 -9.61 -15.62 -2.50
N LYS A 139 -10.11 -15.42 -1.27
CA LYS A 139 -10.78 -16.45 -0.47
C LYS A 139 -12.24 -16.68 -0.88
N GLY A 140 -12.77 -15.83 -1.78
CA GLY A 140 -14.18 -15.87 -2.17
C GLY A 140 -15.12 -15.17 -1.18
N ILE A 141 -14.58 -14.34 -0.27
CA ILE A 141 -15.41 -13.55 0.65
C ILE A 141 -15.92 -12.31 -0.10
N PRO A 142 -17.25 -12.07 -0.16
CA PRO A 142 -17.77 -10.83 -0.70
C PRO A 142 -17.29 -9.62 0.12
N VAL A 143 -16.58 -8.69 -0.52
CA VAL A 143 -16.02 -7.50 0.14
C VAL A 143 -16.76 -6.25 -0.32
N MET A 144 -17.14 -5.41 0.64
CA MET A 144 -17.56 -4.03 0.39
C MET A 144 -16.47 -3.08 0.89
N ALA A 145 -16.12 -2.09 0.06
CA ALA A 145 -15.20 -1.02 0.42
C ALA A 145 -15.93 0.32 0.42
N VAL A 146 -15.60 1.18 1.39
CA VAL A 146 -16.07 2.56 1.43
C VAL A 146 -15.04 3.44 0.72
N TYR A 147 -15.50 4.23 -0.25
CA TYR A 147 -14.66 5.17 -0.99
C TYR A 147 -15.14 6.60 -0.74
N ARG A 148 -14.20 7.53 -0.57
CA ARG A 148 -14.47 8.97 -0.50
C ARG A 148 -14.04 9.61 -1.81
N ALA A 149 -15.02 10.16 -2.54
CA ALA A 149 -14.80 10.93 -3.76
C ALA A 149 -14.31 12.36 -3.46
#